data_AF-K1S769-F1
#
_entry.id   AF-K1S769-F1
#
_cell.length_a   1.000
_cell.length_b   1.000
_cell.length_c   1.000
_cell.angle_alpha   90.00
_cell.angle_beta   90.00
_cell.angle_gamma   90.00
#
_symmetry.space_group_name_H-M   'P 1'
#
loop_
_entity.id
_entity.type
_entity.pdbx_description
1 polymer ?
#
loop_
_entity_poly.entity_id
_entity_poly.type
_entity_poly.pdbx_seq_one_letter_code
_entity_poly.pdbx_strand_id
1 'polypeptide(L)'
;DLGGFCAASYMRGIDFVNCPTTTLSQIDSSIGGKTAIDLGETKNIVGAFWQPKVVLVDFDALATLPRRHFVNGLAEAIKAGLIADPELFALFECEHPEENIERIIYRSLRVKKNVVENDEHEQGQRACLNFGHTIGHGIEAVKGVRGRRTNGLFHGECVALGMLPMIEDK
;
A
#
# COMPACT_ATOMS: atom_id res chain seq x y z
N ASP A 1 -5.54 -4.15 8.08
CA ASP A 1 -6.56 -3.23 8.64
C ASP A 1 -7.48 -3.91 9.65
N LEU A 2 -8.53 -4.63 9.25
CA LEU A 2 -9.52 -5.20 10.18
C LEU A 2 -8.90 -5.97 11.37
N GLY A 3 -8.00 -6.92 11.11
CA GLY A 3 -7.35 -7.69 12.17
C GLY A 3 -6.54 -6.83 13.14
N GLY A 4 -5.85 -5.81 12.64
CA GLY A 4 -5.13 -4.85 13.47
C GLY A 4 -6.06 -3.97 14.30
N PHE A 5 -7.21 -3.55 13.74
CA PHE A 5 -8.20 -2.76 14.46
C PHE A 5 -8.91 -3.59 15.54
N CYS A 6 -9.17 -4.88 15.26
CA CYS A 6 -9.62 -5.83 16.27
C CYS A 6 -8.60 -5.97 17.40
N ALA A 7 -7.31 -6.11 17.09
CA ALA A 7 -6.25 -6.19 18.09
C ALA A 7 -6.15 -4.91 18.94
N ALA A 8 -6.26 -3.73 18.32
CA ALA A 8 -6.25 -2.44 19.02
C ALA A 8 -7.44 -2.30 19.98
N SER A 9 -8.61 -2.83 19.61
CA SER A 9 -9.86 -2.64 20.34
C SER A 9 -10.10 -3.72 21.41
N TYR A 10 -9.71 -4.96 21.12
CA TYR A 10 -9.97 -6.10 22.01
C TYR A 10 -9.21 -5.93 23.33
N MET A 11 -9.96 -5.93 24.43
CA MET A 11 -9.43 -5.67 25.78
C MET A 11 -8.56 -4.40 25.90
N ARG A 12 -8.83 -3.38 25.07
CA ARG A 12 -8.05 -2.12 24.97
C ARG A 12 -6.63 -2.29 24.42
N GLY A 13 -6.37 -3.39 23.72
CA GLY A 13 -5.11 -3.62 23.03
C GLY A 13 -4.53 -4.99 23.35
N ILE A 14 -4.32 -5.78 22.30
CA ILE A 14 -3.52 -6.99 22.34
C ILE A 14 -2.45 -6.95 21.25
N ASP A 15 -1.40 -7.74 21.47
CA ASP A 15 -0.35 -7.95 20.49
C ASP A 15 -0.91 -8.68 19.26
N PHE A 16 -0.38 -8.33 18.09
CA PHE A 16 -0.70 -9.02 16.84
C PHE A 16 0.51 -9.10 15.91
N VAL A 17 0.44 -10.04 14.98
CA VAL A 17 1.44 -10.29 13.94
C VAL A 17 0.77 -10.16 12.58
N ASN A 18 1.42 -9.44 11.66
CA ASN A 18 0.94 -9.29 10.29
C ASN A 18 1.67 -10.28 9.38
N CYS A 19 0.93 -11.09 8.63
CA CYS A 19 1.47 -11.98 7.60
C CYS A 19 0.87 -11.59 6.23
N PRO A 20 1.33 -10.50 5.60
CA PRO A 20 0.77 -10.02 4.33
C PRO A 20 1.02 -10.99 3.18
N THR A 21 -0.03 -11.29 2.42
CA THR A 21 -0.03 -12.28 1.31
C THR A 21 -0.36 -11.67 -0.06
N THR A 22 -0.44 -10.35 -0.13
CA THR A 22 -0.60 -9.62 -1.41
C THR A 22 0.55 -8.65 -1.58
N THR A 23 0.96 -8.38 -2.81
CA THR A 23 1.99 -7.38 -3.09
C THR A 23 1.66 -6.03 -2.45
N LEU A 24 0.39 -5.59 -2.55
CA LEU A 24 -0.06 -4.34 -1.93
C LEU A 24 0.13 -4.33 -0.41
N SER A 25 -0.22 -5.42 0.27
CA SER A 25 -0.05 -5.50 1.73
C SER A 25 1.40 -5.68 2.15
N GLN A 26 2.21 -6.37 1.35
CA GLN A 26 3.65 -6.52 1.59
C GLN A 26 4.43 -5.22 1.35
N ILE A 27 3.97 -4.35 0.44
CA ILE A 27 4.63 -3.09 0.10
C ILE A 27 4.15 -1.94 0.99
N ASP A 28 2.84 -1.86 1.21
CA ASP A 28 2.21 -0.70 1.80
C ASP A 28 1.57 -1.04 3.15
N SER A 29 0.43 -1.72 3.19
CA SER A 29 -0.42 -1.74 4.39
C SER A 29 0.12 -2.50 5.61
N SER A 30 1.23 -3.23 5.48
CA SER A 30 1.86 -3.92 6.60
C SER A 30 2.71 -3.03 7.53
N ILE A 31 3.14 -1.84 7.06
CA ILE A 31 3.94 -0.89 7.84
C ILE A 31 3.17 0.44 8.00
N GLY A 32 3.26 1.05 9.20
CA GLY A 32 2.72 2.38 9.47
C GLY A 32 1.57 2.43 10.47
N GLY A 33 1.20 1.30 11.07
CA GLY A 33 0.26 1.21 12.20
C GLY A 33 -1.19 1.58 11.90
N LYS A 34 -1.53 2.02 10.69
CA LYS A 34 -2.90 2.35 10.33
C LYS A 34 -3.76 1.09 10.30
N THR A 35 -4.79 1.08 11.12
CA THR A 35 -5.81 0.02 11.11
C THR A 35 -7.17 0.68 11.08
N ALA A 36 -8.04 0.25 10.17
CA ALA A 36 -9.33 0.88 9.99
C ALA A 36 -10.37 -0.09 9.45
N ILE A 37 -11.63 0.35 9.50
CA ILE A 37 -12.78 -0.27 8.88
C ILE A 37 -13.58 0.80 8.12
N ASP A 38 -14.34 0.34 7.14
CA ASP A 38 -15.28 1.17 6.40
C ASP A 38 -16.58 1.36 7.20
N LEU A 39 -17.23 2.52 7.03
CA LEU A 39 -18.56 2.78 7.58
C LEU A 39 -19.47 3.31 6.46
N GLY A 40 -20.50 2.53 6.12
CA GLY A 40 -21.37 2.84 4.99
C GLY A 40 -20.57 2.91 3.68
N GLU A 41 -20.60 4.06 3.01
CA GLU A 41 -19.84 4.31 1.78
C GLU A 41 -18.48 5.00 2.02
N THR A 42 -18.13 5.29 3.28
CA THR A 42 -16.90 6.00 3.62
C THR A 42 -15.81 4.99 4.01
N LYS A 43 -14.74 4.96 3.21
CA LYS A 43 -13.60 4.05 3.44
C LYS A 43 -12.75 4.48 4.62
N ASN A 44 -12.25 3.50 5.39
CA ASN A 44 -11.22 3.66 6.43
C ASN A 44 -11.49 4.79 7.45
N ILE A 45 -12.75 5.09 7.76
CA ILE A 45 -13.12 6.27 8.57
C ILE A 45 -13.10 6.00 10.08
N VAL A 46 -13.23 4.74 10.49
CA VAL A 46 -13.12 4.33 11.91
C VAL A 46 -11.88 3.46 12.05
N GLY A 47 -10.96 3.83 12.94
CA GLY A 47 -9.69 3.14 13.05
C GLY A 47 -8.85 3.54 14.26
N ALA A 48 -7.64 2.99 14.32
CA ALA A 48 -6.63 3.26 15.32
C ALA A 48 -5.22 3.15 14.71
N PHE A 49 -4.27 3.89 15.29
CA PHE A 49 -2.85 3.63 15.09
C PHE A 49 -2.41 2.52 16.06
N TRP A 50 -2.12 1.32 15.55
CA TRP A 50 -1.73 0.14 16.33
C TRP A 50 -0.66 -0.66 15.58
N GLN A 51 0.56 -0.70 16.12
CA GLN A 51 1.71 -1.31 15.46
C GLN A 51 1.75 -2.83 15.68
N PRO A 52 2.05 -3.64 14.64
CA PRO A 52 2.28 -5.06 14.80
C PRO A 52 3.57 -5.32 15.59
N LYS A 53 3.64 -6.45 16.30
CA LYS A 53 4.90 -6.89 16.94
C LYS A 53 5.93 -7.36 15.92
N VAL A 54 5.46 -7.96 14.83
CA VAL A 54 6.30 -8.36 13.70
C VAL A 54 5.45 -8.42 12.43
N VAL A 55 6.09 -8.15 11.30
CA VAL A 55 5.55 -8.37 9.96
C VAL A 55 6.35 -9.50 9.32
N LEU A 56 5.69 -10.60 8.98
CA LEU A 56 6.29 -11.76 8.32
C LEU A 56 5.95 -11.73 6.83
N VAL A 57 6.93 -11.35 6.01
CA VAL A 57 6.80 -11.31 4.56
C VAL A 57 7.36 -12.61 4.00
N ASP A 58 6.48 -13.42 3.43
CA ASP A 58 6.82 -14.63 2.69
C ASP A 58 6.56 -14.39 1.20
N PHE A 59 7.60 -14.54 0.38
CA PHE A 59 7.52 -14.31 -1.07
C PHE A 59 6.76 -15.44 -1.77
N ASP A 60 6.80 -16.67 -1.24
CA ASP A 60 6.11 -17.81 -1.82
C ASP A 60 4.58 -17.66 -1.76
N ALA A 61 4.08 -16.87 -0.80
CA ALA A 61 2.66 -16.51 -0.73
C ALA A 61 2.15 -15.81 -2.00
N LEU A 62 3.03 -15.14 -2.75
CA LEU A 62 2.68 -14.45 -3.99
C LEU A 62 2.50 -15.41 -5.18
N ALA A 63 2.99 -16.65 -5.10
CA ALA A 63 2.93 -17.62 -6.21
C ALA A 63 1.49 -17.95 -6.62
N THR A 64 0.52 -17.79 -5.70
CA THR A 64 -0.91 -18.04 -5.96
C THR A 64 -1.72 -16.77 -6.19
N LEU A 65 -1.08 -15.59 -6.11
CA LEU A 65 -1.75 -14.31 -6.23
C LEU A 65 -2.14 -14.05 -7.69
N PRO A 66 -3.42 -13.72 -8.00
CA PRO A 66 -3.81 -13.39 -9.35
C PRO A 66 -2.98 -12.23 -9.92
N ARG A 67 -2.54 -12.33 -11.18
CA ARG A 67 -1.63 -11.35 -11.82
C ARG A 67 -2.10 -9.90 -11.65
N ARG A 68 -3.40 -9.64 -11.76
CA ARG A 68 -3.95 -8.28 -11.58
C ARG A 68 -3.76 -7.75 -10.15
N HIS A 69 -3.91 -8.61 -9.12
CA HIS A 69 -3.60 -8.25 -7.73
C HIS A 69 -2.10 -8.09 -7.49
N PHE A 70 -1.27 -8.90 -8.16
CA PHE A 70 0.17 -8.76 -8.12
C PHE A 70 0.61 -7.38 -8.62
N VAL A 71 0.19 -7.01 -9.84
CA VAL A 71 0.49 -5.70 -10.46
C VAL A 71 -0.11 -4.54 -9.67
N ASN A 72 -1.30 -4.73 -9.09
CA ASN A 72 -1.96 -3.72 -8.26
C ASN A 72 -1.07 -3.21 -7.10
N GLY A 73 -0.31 -4.10 -6.44
CA GLY A 73 0.64 -3.66 -5.40
C GLY A 73 1.89 -2.96 -5.94
N LEU A 74 2.31 -3.28 -7.16
CA LEU A 74 3.52 -2.69 -7.75
C LEU A 74 3.37 -1.20 -8.05
N ALA A 75 2.15 -0.71 -8.26
CA ALA A 75 1.89 0.73 -8.39
C ALA A 75 2.40 1.52 -7.16
N GLU A 76 2.25 0.96 -5.96
CA GLU A 76 2.77 1.59 -4.74
C GLU A 76 4.29 1.52 -4.63
N ALA A 77 4.92 0.48 -5.18
CA ALA A 77 6.38 0.40 -5.27
C ALA A 77 6.94 1.43 -6.25
N ILE A 78 6.30 1.63 -7.41
CA ILE A 78 6.66 2.70 -8.36
C ILE A 78 6.53 4.06 -7.68
N LYS A 79 5.41 4.29 -6.97
CA LYS A 79 5.20 5.50 -6.16
C LYS A 79 6.35 5.72 -5.17
N ALA A 80 6.72 4.69 -4.41
CA ALA A 80 7.82 4.77 -3.45
C ALA A 80 9.17 5.10 -4.13
N GLY A 81 9.45 4.52 -5.30
CA GLY A 81 10.63 4.82 -6.09
C GLY A 81 10.69 6.28 -6.55
N LEU A 82 9.57 6.78 -7.08
CA LEU A 82 9.41 8.18 -7.52
C LEU A 82 9.58 9.18 -6.37
N ILE A 83 9.10 8.85 -5.17
CA ILE A 83 9.18 9.74 -4.01
C ILE A 83 10.59 9.80 -3.41
N ALA A 84 11.27 8.65 -3.27
CA ALA A 84 12.43 8.57 -2.37
C ALA A 84 13.50 7.53 -2.72
N ASP A 85 13.34 6.69 -3.75
CA ASP A 85 14.34 5.65 -4.07
C ASP A 85 14.50 5.47 -5.59
N PRO A 86 15.38 6.24 -6.24
CA PRO A 86 15.61 6.15 -7.69
C PRO A 86 16.08 4.76 -8.14
N GLU A 87 16.83 4.05 -7.31
CA GLU A 87 17.27 2.70 -7.64
C GLU A 87 16.14 1.64 -7.46
N LEU A 88 15.08 1.93 -6.69
CA LEU A 88 13.84 1.14 -6.72
C LEU A 88 13.11 1.40 -8.03
N PHE A 89 13.01 2.66 -8.45
CA PHE A 89 12.39 3.00 -9.74
C PHE A 89 13.11 2.32 -10.90
N ALA A 90 14.45 2.29 -10.89
CA ALA A 90 15.27 1.62 -11.90
C ALA A 90 14.98 0.11 -12.05
N LEU A 91 14.47 -0.57 -11.01
CA LEU A 91 14.08 -1.99 -11.12
C LEU A 91 12.88 -2.20 -12.05
N PHE A 92 12.09 -1.14 -12.29
CA PHE A 92 10.97 -1.14 -13.23
C PHE A 92 11.38 -0.78 -14.67
N GLU A 93 12.62 -0.35 -14.90
CA GLU A 93 13.14 0.02 -16.23
C GLU A 93 13.67 -1.19 -17.02
N CYS A 94 13.12 -2.38 -16.77
CA CYS A 94 13.43 -3.62 -17.47
C CYS A 94 12.15 -4.30 -17.97
N GLU A 95 12.29 -5.28 -18.87
CA GLU A 95 11.14 -5.97 -19.49
C GLU A 95 10.34 -6.83 -18.48
N HIS A 96 11.02 -7.39 -17.47
CA HIS A 96 10.44 -8.32 -16.49
C HIS A 96 10.76 -7.91 -15.04
N PRO A 97 10.19 -6.79 -14.54
CA PRO A 97 10.46 -6.30 -13.19
C PRO A 97 10.04 -7.31 -12.09
N GLU A 98 9.08 -8.18 -12.37
CA GLU A 98 8.66 -9.24 -11.45
C GLU A 98 9.78 -10.21 -11.04
N GLU A 99 10.82 -10.37 -11.85
CA GLU A 99 11.99 -11.19 -11.49
C GLU A 99 12.76 -10.60 -10.31
N ASN A 100 12.58 -9.31 -10.04
CA ASN A 100 13.21 -8.57 -8.95
C ASN A 100 12.26 -8.34 -7.76
N ILE A 101 11.17 -9.13 -7.64
CA ILE A 101 10.08 -8.86 -6.68
C ILE A 101 10.56 -8.74 -5.22
N GLU A 102 11.48 -9.61 -4.79
CA GLU A 102 12.04 -9.55 -3.43
C GLU A 102 12.73 -8.22 -3.16
N ARG A 103 13.51 -7.76 -4.15
CA ARG A 103 14.23 -6.49 -4.07
C ARG A 103 13.26 -5.31 -4.10
N ILE A 104 12.24 -5.36 -4.95
CA ILE A 104 11.19 -4.33 -5.05
C ILE A 104 10.47 -4.17 -3.71
N ILE A 105 10.02 -5.27 -3.10
CA ILE A 105 9.33 -5.27 -1.81
C ILE A 105 10.26 -4.74 -0.72
N TYR A 106 11.48 -5.27 -0.63
CA TYR A 106 12.46 -4.85 0.37
C TYR A 106 12.73 -3.35 0.33
N ARG A 107 12.96 -2.78 -0.86
CA ARG A 107 13.23 -1.35 -1.02
C ARG A 107 12.02 -0.49 -0.73
N SER A 108 10.83 -0.93 -1.15
CA SER A 108 9.58 -0.22 -0.85
C SER A 108 9.32 -0.16 0.65
N LEU A 109 9.54 -1.28 1.36
CA LEU A 109 9.47 -1.34 2.82
C LEU A 109 10.48 -0.40 3.47
N ARG A 110 11.70 -0.29 2.95
CA ARG A 110 12.71 0.67 3.45
C ARG A 110 12.25 2.12 3.29
N VAL A 111 11.71 2.49 2.13
CA VAL A 111 11.15 3.83 1.92
C VAL A 111 10.05 4.11 2.93
N LYS A 112 9.08 3.19 3.05
CA LYS A 112 7.95 3.37 3.95
C LYS A 112 8.38 3.42 5.42
N LYS A 113 9.30 2.54 5.83
CA LYS A 113 9.90 2.55 7.17
C LYS A 113 10.51 3.92 7.47
N ASN A 114 11.38 4.43 6.58
CA ASN A 114 12.04 5.72 6.80
C ASN A 114 11.01 6.87 6.93
N VAL A 115 9.96 6.88 6.11
CA VAL A 115 8.92 7.91 6.20
C VAL A 115 8.12 7.80 7.50
N VAL A 116 7.76 6.58 7.91
CA VAL A 116 6.99 6.33 9.14
C VAL A 116 7.82 6.63 10.41
N GLU A 117 9.11 6.28 10.44
CA GLU A 117 9.99 6.57 11.58
C GLU A 117 10.20 8.08 11.79
N ASN A 118 10.14 8.88 10.72
CA ASN A 118 10.23 10.34 10.82
C ASN A 118 8.87 11.01 11.10
N ASP A 119 7.75 10.35 10.80
CA ASP A 119 6.40 10.88 10.98
C ASP A 119 5.34 9.77 11.16
N GLU A 120 5.24 9.24 12.38
CA GLU A 120 4.35 8.11 12.69
C GLU A 120 2.86 8.47 12.62
N HIS A 121 2.52 9.73 12.90
CA HIS A 121 1.12 10.20 13.04
C HIS A 121 0.66 11.16 11.94
N GLU A 122 1.40 11.24 10.83
CA GLU A 122 1.04 12.02 9.63
C GLU A 122 0.91 13.53 9.86
N GLN A 123 1.87 14.13 10.55
CA GLN A 123 1.91 15.56 10.84
C GLN A 123 2.60 16.39 9.74
N GLY A 124 3.24 15.76 8.76
CA GLY A 124 3.88 16.48 7.65
C GLY A 124 4.46 15.57 6.59
N GLN A 125 5.68 15.06 6.83
CA GLN A 125 6.48 14.34 5.83
C GLN A 125 5.74 13.14 5.24
N ARG A 126 4.94 12.43 6.04
CA ARG A 126 4.21 11.23 5.58
C ARG A 126 3.14 11.53 4.53
N ALA A 127 2.74 12.80 4.36
CA ALA A 127 1.84 13.22 3.29
C ALA A 127 2.42 12.96 1.88
N CYS A 128 3.75 12.84 1.73
CA CYS A 128 4.35 12.49 0.44
C CYS A 128 3.88 11.12 -0.08
N LEU A 129 3.53 10.18 0.82
CA LEU A 129 3.00 8.87 0.45
C LEU A 129 1.63 8.95 -0.23
N ASN A 130 0.96 10.11 -0.18
CA ASN A 130 -0.29 10.36 -0.89
C ASN A 130 -0.08 10.83 -2.34
N PHE A 131 1.14 10.77 -2.88
CA PHE A 131 1.39 11.02 -4.31
C PHE A 131 0.47 10.15 -5.18
N GLY A 132 -0.22 10.77 -6.14
CA GLY A 132 -1.26 10.15 -6.97
C GLY A 132 -2.60 9.85 -6.28
N HIS A 133 -2.69 9.87 -4.95
CA HIS A 133 -3.87 9.41 -4.22
C HIS A 133 -5.06 10.38 -4.30
N THR A 134 -4.85 11.69 -4.43
CA THR A 134 -5.96 12.65 -4.55
C THR A 134 -6.83 12.36 -5.77
N ILE A 135 -6.20 12.21 -6.94
CA ILE A 135 -6.91 11.87 -8.18
C ILE A 135 -7.31 10.39 -8.17
N GLY A 136 -6.43 9.52 -7.67
CA GLY A 136 -6.70 8.08 -7.57
C GLY A 136 -7.95 7.77 -6.75
N HIS A 137 -8.13 8.38 -5.57
CA HIS A 137 -9.35 8.22 -4.78
C HIS A 137 -10.60 8.76 -5.50
N GLY A 138 -10.47 9.85 -6.28
CA GLY A 138 -11.56 10.35 -7.13
C GLY A 138 -11.99 9.33 -8.19
N ILE A 139 -11.02 8.70 -8.86
CA ILE A 139 -11.27 7.61 -9.82
C ILE A 139 -11.88 6.40 -9.10
N GLU A 140 -11.32 6.01 -7.96
CA GLU A 140 -11.77 4.86 -7.18
C GLU A 140 -13.20 5.05 -6.66
N ALA A 141 -13.60 6.26 -6.27
CA ALA A 141 -14.97 6.55 -5.85
C ALA A 141 -15.99 6.26 -6.95
N VAL A 142 -15.64 6.50 -8.22
CA VAL A 142 -16.55 6.36 -9.38
C VAL A 142 -16.43 4.99 -10.06
N LYS A 143 -15.21 4.44 -10.14
CA LYS A 143 -14.87 3.25 -10.93
C LYS A 143 -14.26 2.11 -10.12
N GLY A 144 -14.07 2.28 -8.81
CA GLY A 144 -13.44 1.29 -7.95
C GLY A 144 -14.27 0.02 -7.76
N VAL A 145 -13.58 -1.07 -7.45
CA VAL A 145 -14.22 -2.32 -7.03
C VAL A 145 -14.93 -2.11 -5.68
N ARG A 146 -16.24 -2.36 -5.63
CA ARG A 146 -17.08 -2.24 -4.41
C ARG A 146 -17.52 -3.59 -3.82
N GLY A 147 -17.02 -4.70 -4.35
CA GLY A 147 -17.29 -6.04 -3.83
C GLY A 147 -16.90 -7.14 -4.82
N ARG A 148 -17.15 -8.40 -4.45
CA ARG A 148 -16.73 -9.58 -5.24
C ARG A 148 -17.36 -9.69 -6.64
N ARG A 149 -18.36 -8.87 -6.97
CA ARG A 149 -19.13 -8.95 -8.23
C ARG A 149 -19.00 -7.70 -9.10
N THR A 150 -18.18 -6.73 -8.72
CA THR A 150 -18.03 -5.47 -9.48
C THR A 150 -16.79 -5.52 -10.36
N ASN A 151 -16.95 -5.29 -11.66
CA ASN A 151 -15.84 -5.04 -12.58
C ASN A 151 -15.44 -3.57 -12.50
N GLY A 152 -14.58 -3.24 -11.54
CA GLY A 152 -14.03 -1.90 -11.34
C GLY A 152 -12.50 -1.92 -11.36
N LEU A 153 -11.88 -0.74 -11.18
CA LEU A 153 -10.45 -0.56 -10.99
C LEU A 153 -10.04 -0.88 -9.55
N PHE A 154 -8.86 -1.47 -9.39
CA PHE A 154 -8.24 -1.66 -8.08
C PHE A 154 -7.50 -0.39 -7.63
N HIS A 155 -7.28 -0.28 -6.32
CA HIS A 155 -6.60 0.84 -5.67
C HIS A 155 -5.32 1.28 -6.39
N GLY A 156 -4.39 0.36 -6.64
CA GLY A 156 -3.12 0.66 -7.30
C GLY A 156 -3.27 1.09 -8.75
N GLU A 157 -4.28 0.58 -9.48
CA GLU A 157 -4.59 1.06 -10.84
C GLU A 157 -5.06 2.53 -10.79
N CYS A 158 -5.92 2.87 -9.83
CA CYS A 158 -6.36 4.23 -9.60
C CYS A 158 -5.20 5.16 -9.19
N VAL A 159 -4.33 4.71 -8.28
CA VAL A 159 -3.14 5.46 -7.85
C VAL A 159 -2.20 5.70 -9.04
N ALA A 160 -1.93 4.68 -9.86
CA ALA A 160 -1.10 4.83 -11.05
C ALA A 160 -1.65 5.89 -12.01
N LEU A 161 -2.96 5.84 -12.31
CA LEU A 161 -3.62 6.87 -13.13
C LEU A 161 -3.57 8.25 -12.49
N GLY A 162 -3.65 8.33 -11.16
CA GLY A 162 -3.57 9.57 -10.42
C GLY A 162 -2.17 10.19 -10.40
N MET A 163 -1.11 9.39 -10.57
CA MET A 163 0.27 9.87 -10.68
C MET A 163 0.57 10.51 -12.04
N LEU A 164 0.01 10.00 -13.14
CA LEU A 164 0.28 10.46 -14.51
C LEU A 164 0.21 12.00 -14.69
N PRO A 165 -0.86 12.72 -14.30
CA PRO A 165 -0.92 14.17 -14.48
C PRO A 165 0.01 14.96 -13.57
N MET A 166 0.66 14.31 -12.60
CA MET A 166 1.61 14.93 -11.67
C MET A 166 3.07 14.78 -12.14
N ILE A 167 3.31 14.01 -13.20
CA ILE A 167 4.63 13.80 -13.80
C ILE A 167 4.61 14.54 -15.13
N GLU A 168 5.26 15.70 -15.19
CA GLU A 168 5.38 16.47 -16.44
C GLU A 168 6.31 15.73 -17.42
N ASP A 169 5.91 15.64 -18.70
CA ASP A 169 6.87 15.51 -19.78
C ASP A 169 7.65 16.83 -19.84
N LYS A 170 8.99 16.75 -19.73
CA LYS A 170 9.86 17.89 -20.02
C LYS A 170 9.81 18.25 -21.50
#